data_AF-A0AAV4JBT8-F1
#
_entry.id   AF-A0AAV4JBT8-F1
#
_cell.length_a   1.000
_cell.length_b   1.000
_cell.length_c   1.000
_cell.angle_alpha   90.00
_cell.angle_beta   90.00
_cell.angle_gamma   90.00
#
_symmetry.space_group_name_H-M   'P 1'
#
loop_
_entity.id
_entity.type
_entity.pdbx_description
1 polymer ?
#
loop_
_entity_poly.entity_id
_entity_poly.type
_entity_poly.pdbx_seq_one_letter_code
_entity_poly.pdbx_strand_id
1 'polypeptide(L)'
;MDHSILKRRLQMSFGIRGSALTWFESYLTDRQHTVVTGQYRSSPVTLRYGVPQGSMLGPVSFSLYAQPLIDIFDTHGFSYHIYADDSQLYRSTEVNNHQASPHDHINLLQHDHTSIKLPQHDRITIYLLQHNIINIDIPCND
;
A
#
# COMPACT_ATOMS: atom_id res chain seq x y z
N MET A 1 4.07 0.99 -7.62
CA MET A 1 5.05 1.50 -6.66
C MET A 1 6.00 2.47 -7.36
N ASP A 2 5.95 3.75 -7.03
CA ASP A 2 6.86 4.75 -7.57
C ASP A 2 8.23 4.68 -6.87
N HIS A 3 9.31 4.61 -7.65
CA HIS A 3 10.67 4.46 -7.11
C HIS A 3 11.16 5.70 -6.35
N SER A 4 10.73 6.90 -6.75
CA SER A 4 11.10 8.15 -6.09
C SER A 4 10.42 8.26 -4.72
N ILE A 5 9.15 7.84 -4.65
CA ILE A 5 8.42 7.77 -3.38
C ILE A 5 9.08 6.76 -2.44
N LEU A 6 9.41 5.55 -2.91
CA LEU A 6 10.09 4.55 -2.07
C LEU A 6 11.44 5.05 -1.56
N LYS A 7 12.27 5.63 -2.44
CA LYS A 7 13.56 6.23 -2.05
C LYS A 7 13.39 7.27 -0.94
N ARG A 8 12.44 8.20 -1.09
CA ARG A 8 12.15 9.22 -0.08
C ARG A 8 11.78 8.59 1.26
N ARG A 9 10.96 7.53 1.25
CA ARG A 9 10.54 6.81 2.47
C ARG A 9 11.70 6.12 3.15
N LEU A 10 12.50 5.36 2.41
CA LEU A 10 13.69 4.68 2.93
C LEU A 10 14.58 5.67 3.69
N GLN A 11 14.81 6.85 3.11
CA GLN A 11 15.67 7.87 3.69
C GLN A 11 15.03 8.64 4.85
N MET A 12 13.78 9.06 4.71
CA MET A 12 13.12 9.98 5.64
C MET A 12 12.39 9.28 6.78
N SER A 13 11.68 8.19 6.50
CA SER A 13 10.87 7.45 7.48
C SER A 13 11.70 6.37 8.20
N PHE A 14 12.59 5.69 7.47
CA PHE A 14 13.36 4.56 8.02
C PHE A 14 14.83 4.88 8.29
N GLY A 15 15.30 6.07 7.92
CA GLY A 15 16.68 6.51 8.16
C GLY A 15 17.74 5.74 7.36
N ILE A 16 17.37 4.98 6.34
CA ILE A 16 18.28 4.19 5.50
C ILE A 16 19.08 5.16 4.61
N ARG A 17 20.41 5.09 4.72
CA ARG A 17 21.35 6.01 4.06
C ARG A 17 22.59 5.27 3.57
N GLY A 18 23.44 5.97 2.82
CA GLY A 18 24.74 5.45 2.37
C GLY A 18 24.59 4.23 1.45
N SER A 19 25.46 3.24 1.64
CA SER A 19 25.55 2.05 0.78
C SER A 19 24.25 1.26 0.70
N ALA A 20 23.49 1.16 1.79
CA ALA A 20 22.21 0.47 1.80
C ALA A 20 21.18 1.16 0.89
N LEU A 21 21.11 2.49 0.94
CA LEU A 21 20.22 3.27 0.07
C LEU A 21 20.65 3.17 -1.40
N THR A 22 21.95 3.31 -1.67
CA THR A 22 22.50 3.14 -3.03
C THR A 22 22.24 1.75 -3.59
N TRP A 23 22.31 0.71 -2.74
CA TRP A 23 21.97 -0.65 -3.14
C TRP A 23 20.49 -0.78 -3.53
N PHE A 24 19.56 -0.24 -2.73
CA PHE A 24 18.14 -0.19 -3.08
C PHE A 24 17.88 0.59 -4.38
N GLU A 25 18.55 1.72 -4.59
CA GLU A 25 18.44 2.48 -5.84
C GLU A 25 18.93 1.67 -7.03
N SER A 26 20.09 1.01 -6.91
CA SER A 26 20.63 0.18 -7.99
C SER A 26 19.72 -1.01 -8.32
N TYR A 27 19.00 -1.52 -7.32
CA TYR A 27 18.03 -2.60 -7.49
C TYR A 27 16.79 -2.17 -8.29
N LEU A 28 16.36 -0.92 -8.16
CA LEU A 28 15.14 -0.39 -8.79
C LEU A 28 15.41 0.24 -10.17
N THR A 29 16.64 0.72 -10.40
CA THR A 29 17.01 1.49 -11.61
C THR A 29 17.32 0.57 -12.80
N ASP A 30 17.07 1.06 -14.03
CA ASP A 30 17.38 0.41 -15.32
C ASP A 30 16.82 -1.02 -15.48
N ARG A 31 15.77 -1.34 -14.73
CA ARG A 31 15.08 -2.61 -14.85
C ARG A 31 14.31 -2.65 -16.15
N GLN A 32 14.38 -3.77 -16.85
CA GLN A 32 13.58 -4.04 -18.04
C GLN A 32 12.86 -5.37 -17.88
N HIS A 33 11.69 -5.49 -18.50
CA HIS A 33 10.95 -6.73 -18.58
C HIS A 33 10.59 -7.05 -20.04
N THR A 34 10.34 -8.33 -20.30
CA THR A 34 9.85 -8.83 -21.58
C THR A 34 8.82 -9.91 -21.29
N VAL A 35 7.84 -10.06 -22.18
CA VAL A 35 6.81 -11.08 -22.06
C VAL A 35 7.12 -12.19 -23.07
N VAL A 36 7.13 -13.44 -22.59
CA VAL A 36 7.34 -14.63 -23.41
C VAL A 36 6.07 -15.46 -23.41
N THR A 37 5.57 -15.79 -24.60
CA THR A 37 4.41 -16.68 -24.78
C THR A 37 4.71 -17.71 -25.87
N GLY A 38 4.87 -18.97 -25.47
CA GLY A 38 5.35 -20.03 -26.36
C GLY A 38 6.71 -19.69 -26.98
N GLN A 39 6.73 -19.50 -28.30
CA GLN A 39 7.93 -19.14 -29.07
C GLN A 39 8.11 -17.63 -29.27
N TYR A 40 7.13 -16.82 -28.87
CA TYR A 40 7.15 -15.37 -29.08
C TYR A 40 7.70 -14.64 -27.86
N ARG A 41 8.50 -13.59 -28.11
CA ARG A 41 9.10 -12.72 -27.09
C ARG A 41 8.88 -11.27 -27.47
N SER A 42 8.42 -10.45 -26.53
CA SER A 42 8.27 -9.01 -26.75
C SER A 42 9.63 -8.29 -26.80
N SER A 43 9.67 -7.08 -27.34
CA SER A 43 10.80 -6.20 -27.07
C SER A 43 10.93 -5.93 -25.56
N PRO A 44 12.16 -5.70 -25.05
CA PRO A 44 12.35 -5.25 -23.68
C PRO A 44 11.68 -3.90 -23.43
N VAL A 45 11.03 -3.76 -22.28
CA VAL A 45 10.39 -2.51 -21.84
C VAL A 45 10.95 -2.11 -20.48
N THR A 46 11.38 -0.87 -20.35
CA THR A 46 11.85 -0.31 -19.07
C THR A 46 10.73 -0.27 -18.04
N LEU A 47 11.00 -0.83 -16.87
CA LEU A 47 10.12 -0.90 -15.73
C LEU A 47 10.24 0.39 -14.89
N ARG A 48 9.39 1.38 -15.19
CA ARG A 48 9.37 2.68 -14.48
C ARG A 48 8.71 2.61 -13.10
N TYR A 49 7.90 1.58 -12.87
CA TYR A 49 7.11 1.40 -11.65
C TYR A 49 7.14 -0.05 -11.20
N GLY A 50 7.04 -0.26 -9.90
CA GLY A 50 7.00 -1.60 -9.33
C GLY A 50 8.37 -2.24 -9.22
N VAL A 51 8.36 -3.54 -8.95
CA VAL A 51 9.54 -4.38 -8.76
C VAL A 51 9.36 -5.65 -9.57
N PRO A 52 10.44 -6.34 -9.98
CA PRO A 52 10.33 -7.61 -10.68
C PRO A 52 9.53 -8.63 -9.85
N GLN A 53 8.52 -9.26 -10.47
CA GLN A 53 7.76 -10.33 -9.84
C GLN A 53 8.68 -11.53 -9.55
N GLY A 54 8.51 -12.17 -8.39
CA GLY A 54 9.37 -13.26 -7.93
C GLY A 54 10.71 -12.80 -7.33
N SER A 55 10.87 -11.50 -7.10
CA SER A 55 12.05 -10.99 -6.39
C SER A 55 11.91 -11.12 -4.87
N MET A 56 13.02 -11.45 -4.20
CA MET A 56 13.09 -11.50 -2.73
C MET A 56 12.84 -10.12 -2.09
N LEU A 57 13.19 -9.03 -2.78
CA LEU A 57 12.99 -7.68 -2.29
C LEU A 57 11.61 -7.11 -2.59
N GLY A 58 10.80 -7.79 -3.40
CA GLY A 58 9.46 -7.31 -3.73
C GLY A 58 8.59 -7.12 -2.48
N PRO A 59 8.45 -8.16 -1.63
CA PRO A 59 7.67 -8.05 -0.40
C PRO A 59 8.19 -6.97 0.55
N VAL A 60 9.51 -6.91 0.76
CA VAL A 60 10.13 -5.91 1.65
C VAL A 60 9.91 -4.49 1.13
N SER A 61 10.11 -4.26 -0.17
CA SER A 61 9.92 -2.95 -0.79
C SER A 61 8.46 -2.51 -0.71
N PHE A 62 7.51 -3.46 -0.86
CA PHE A 62 6.09 -3.19 -0.71
C PHE A 62 5.74 -2.78 0.73
N SER A 63 6.19 -3.53 1.74
CA SER A 63 5.90 -3.20 3.14
C SER A 63 6.42 -1.81 3.53
N LEU A 64 7.61 -1.43 3.06
CA LEU A 64 8.19 -0.10 3.30
C LEU A 64 7.42 1.01 2.56
N TYR A 65 6.83 0.68 1.42
CA TYR A 65 6.00 1.61 0.65
C TYR A 65 4.63 1.85 1.28
N ALA A 66 4.02 0.78 1.81
CA ALA A 66 2.68 0.77 2.40
C ALA A 66 2.61 1.38 3.82
N GLN A 67 3.75 1.72 4.44
CA GLN A 67 3.84 2.21 5.81
C GLN A 67 2.87 3.36 6.19
N PRO A 68 2.52 4.34 5.36
CA PRO A 68 1.56 5.37 5.77
C PRO A 68 0.15 4.88 6.01
N LEU A 69 -0.22 3.73 5.44
CA LEU A 69 -1.50 3.13 5.75
C LEU A 69 -1.61 2.87 7.24
N ILE A 70 -0.53 2.36 7.82
CA ILE A 70 -0.40 2.14 9.25
C ILE A 70 -0.57 3.47 10.01
N ASP A 71 0.13 4.53 9.61
CA ASP A 71 0.01 5.84 10.26
C ASP A 71 -1.43 6.38 10.21
N ILE A 72 -2.14 6.22 9.08
CA ILE A 72 -3.54 6.61 8.93
C ILE A 72 -4.42 5.78 9.88
N PHE A 73 -4.22 4.46 9.90
CA PHE A 73 -5.02 3.55 10.72
C PHE A 73 -4.84 3.85 12.22
N ASP A 74 -3.60 4.07 12.65
CA ASP A 74 -3.25 4.46 14.01
C ASP A 74 -3.88 5.82 14.36
N THR A 75 -3.79 6.81 13.47
CA THR A 75 -4.37 8.16 13.67
C THR A 75 -5.89 8.11 13.89
N HIS A 76 -6.57 7.18 13.21
CA HIS A 76 -8.03 7.02 13.33
C HIS A 76 -8.46 6.00 14.38
N GLY A 77 -7.52 5.40 15.12
CA GLY A 77 -7.79 4.45 16.20
C GLY A 77 -8.36 3.12 15.71
N PHE A 78 -7.99 2.68 14.50
CA PHE A 78 -8.32 1.35 14.02
C PHE A 78 -7.31 0.33 14.53
N SER A 79 -7.79 -0.84 14.93
CA SER A 79 -6.94 -2.05 14.97
C SER A 79 -6.84 -2.61 13.56
N TYR A 80 -5.74 -3.26 13.19
CA TYR A 80 -5.57 -3.76 11.83
C TYR A 80 -4.72 -5.02 11.73
N HIS A 81 -4.93 -5.74 10.63
CA HIS A 81 -4.03 -6.76 10.11
C HIS A 81 -3.69 -6.42 8.66
N ILE A 82 -2.41 -6.47 8.31
CA ILE A 82 -1.94 -6.21 6.95
C ILE A 82 -1.10 -7.41 6.52
N TYR A 83 -1.38 -7.95 5.35
CA TYR A 83 -0.61 -9.02 4.73
C TYR A 83 -0.45 -8.74 3.24
N ALA A 84 0.78 -8.43 2.82
CA ALA A 84 1.04 -7.93 1.47
C ALA A 84 0.04 -6.81 1.11
N ASP A 85 -0.65 -6.89 -0.02
CA ASP A 85 -1.67 -5.95 -0.49
C ASP A 85 -3.04 -6.06 0.21
N ASP A 86 -3.27 -7.13 0.99
CA ASP A 86 -4.51 -7.29 1.75
C ASP A 86 -4.43 -6.57 3.10
N SER A 87 -5.38 -5.65 3.35
CA SER A 87 -5.50 -4.95 4.62
C SER A 87 -6.89 -5.15 5.24
N GLN A 88 -6.92 -5.46 6.54
CA GLN A 88 -8.13 -5.63 7.33
C GLN A 88 -8.12 -4.63 8.49
N LEU A 89 -9.18 -3.85 8.65
CA LEU A 89 -9.37 -2.88 9.73
C LEU A 89 -10.48 -3.35 10.68
N TYR A 90 -10.30 -3.10 11.97
CA TYR A 90 -11.25 -3.43 13.03
C TYR A 90 -11.47 -2.22 13.94
N ARG A 91 -12.72 -1.99 14.34
CA ARG A 91 -13.04 -1.00 15.38
C ARG A 91 -14.24 -1.47 16.21
N SER A 92 -14.13 -1.34 17.53
CA SER A 92 -15.25 -1.54 18.45
C SER A 92 -16.04 -0.24 18.59
N THR A 93 -17.34 -0.29 18.36
CA THR A 93 -18.26 0.82 18.61
C THR A 93 -19.11 0.50 19.84
N GLU A 94 -19.15 1.39 20.83
CA GLU A 94 -20.09 1.24 21.94
C GLU A 94 -21.49 1.66 21.49
N VAL A 95 -22.49 0.78 21.71
CA VAL A 95 -23.89 0.96 21.25
C VAL A 95 -24.58 2.18 21.86
N ASN A 96 -24.04 2.75 22.94
CA ASN A 96 -24.75 3.70 23.78
C ASN A 96 -24.50 5.18 23.45
N ASN A 97 -23.57 5.51 22.56
CA ASN A 97 -23.38 6.89 22.12
C ASN A 97 -23.92 7.07 20.71
N HIS A 98 -24.86 8.00 20.53
CA HIS A 98 -25.40 8.44 19.23
C HIS A 98 -24.36 9.22 18.40
N GLN A 99 -23.07 8.87 18.49
CA GLN A 99 -22.00 9.59 17.83
C GLN A 99 -21.40 8.77 16.69
N ALA A 100 -21.69 9.28 15.49
CA ALA A 100 -21.17 8.96 14.17
C ALA A 100 -21.56 7.58 13.62
N SER A 101 -22.29 7.64 12.49
CA SER A 101 -22.60 6.49 11.65
C SER A 101 -21.28 5.86 11.18
N PRO A 102 -21.19 4.52 11.01
CA PRO A 102 -20.04 3.89 10.39
C PRO A 102 -19.63 4.54 9.05
N HIS A 103 -20.58 5.15 8.34
CA HIS A 103 -20.37 5.89 7.10
C HIS A 103 -19.55 7.17 7.25
N ASP A 104 -19.63 7.88 8.37
CA ASP A 104 -18.92 9.16 8.55
C ASP A 104 -17.40 8.95 8.67
N HIS A 105 -16.99 7.81 9.23
CA HIS A 105 -15.58 7.44 9.39
C HIS A 105 -14.95 6.88 8.10
N ILE A 106 -15.76 6.27 7.24
CA ILE A 106 -15.31 5.76 5.94
C ILE A 106 -14.89 6.91 5.02
N ASN A 107 -15.64 8.02 5.05
CA ASN A 107 -15.32 9.21 4.25
C ASN A 107 -13.99 9.88 4.67
N LEU A 108 -13.63 9.81 5.96
CA LEU A 108 -12.36 10.33 6.46
C LEU A 108 -11.16 9.50 5.97
N LEU A 109 -11.29 8.17 6.00
CA LEU A 109 -10.27 7.27 5.45
C LEU A 109 -10.07 7.48 3.94
N GLN A 110 -11.16 7.69 3.18
CA GLN A 110 -11.09 7.95 1.74
C GLN A 110 -10.39 9.27 1.39
N HIS A 111 -10.54 10.30 2.23
CA HIS A 111 -9.90 11.60 2.03
C HIS A 111 -8.38 11.56 2.26
N ASP A 112 -7.94 10.85 3.30
CA ASP A 112 -6.51 10.71 3.59
C ASP A 112 -5.81 9.74 2.63
N HIS A 113 -6.51 8.71 2.16
CA HIS A 113 -5.98 7.74 1.20
C HIS A 113 -5.74 8.33 -0.20
N THR A 114 -6.58 9.27 -0.65
CA THR A 114 -6.38 9.96 -1.95
C THR A 114 -5.16 10.88 -1.95
N SER A 115 -4.67 11.29 -0.76
CA SER A 115 -3.45 12.08 -0.62
C SER A 115 -2.17 11.23 -0.70
N ILE A 116 -2.28 9.90 -0.61
CA ILE A 116 -1.15 8.97 -0.68
C ILE A 116 -1.24 8.18 -1.97
N LYS A 117 -0.28 8.38 -2.89
CA LYS A 117 -0.13 7.56 -4.12
C LYS A 117 0.25 6.12 -3.76
N LEU A 118 -0.70 5.35 -3.27
CA LEU A 118 -0.55 3.93 -2.96
C LEU A 118 -0.62 3.09 -4.25
N PRO A 119 -0.15 1.84 -4.24
CA PRO A 119 -0.25 0.96 -5.39
C PRO A 119 -1.74 0.72 -5.73
N GLN A 120 -2.02 0.59 -7.02
CA GLN A 120 -3.34 0.72 -7.66
C GLN A 120 -4.41 -0.33 -7.26
N HIS A 121 -4.19 -1.14 -6.21
CA HIS A 121 -5.00 -2.31 -5.87
C HIS A 121 -5.12 -2.60 -4.37
N ASP A 122 -4.95 -1.62 -3.47
CA ASP A 122 -5.15 -1.89 -2.04
C ASP A 122 -6.66 -2.07 -1.76
N ARG A 123 -7.12 -3.32 -1.61
CA ARG A 123 -8.46 -3.63 -1.10
C ARG A 123 -8.41 -3.51 0.41
N ILE A 124 -9.16 -2.56 0.97
CA ILE A 124 -9.27 -2.40 2.42
C ILE A 124 -10.59 -2.99 2.89
N THR A 125 -10.52 -4.10 3.61
CA THR A 125 -11.70 -4.74 4.20
C THR A 125 -11.91 -4.20 5.61
N ILE A 126 -13.10 -3.62 5.90
CA ILE A 126 -13.42 -3.08 7.23
C ILE A 126 -14.40 -4.00 7.95
N TYR A 127 -13.97 -4.51 9.11
CA TYR A 127 -14.79 -5.30 10.02
C TYR A 127 -15.26 -4.42 11.18
N LEU A 128 -16.58 -4.19 11.26
CA LEU A 128 -17.20 -3.55 12.42
C LEU A 128 -17.63 -4.67 13.38
N LEU A 129 -17.10 -4.67 14.60
CA LEU A 129 -17.30 -5.76 15.57
C LEU A 129 -18.70 -5.80 16.22
N GLN A 130 -19.74 -5.41 15.48
CA GLN A 130 -21.11 -5.83 15.69
C GLN A 130 -21.76 -6.23 14.36
N HIS A 131 -21.60 -7.52 14.04
CA HIS A 131 -22.34 -8.34 13.06
C HIS A 131 -22.46 -7.91 11.60
N ASN A 132 -21.91 -6.78 11.16
CA ASN A 132 -21.88 -6.42 9.73
C ASN A 132 -20.45 -6.27 9.20
N ILE A 133 -20.08 -7.13 8.26
CA ILE A 133 -18.88 -6.98 7.42
C ILE A 133 -19.23 -5.99 6.32
N ILE A 134 -18.45 -4.92 6.17
CA ILE A 134 -18.56 -3.99 5.04
C ILE A 134 -17.26 -4.08 4.25
N ASN A 135 -17.30 -4.75 3.11
CA ASN A 135 -16.19 -4.75 2.16
C ASN A 135 -16.21 -3.43 1.40
N ILE A 136 -15.11 -2.68 1.42
CA ILE A 136 -15.01 -1.41 0.70
C ILE A 136 -13.90 -1.55 -0.33
N ASP A 137 -14.28 -1.58 -1.60
CA ASP A 137 -13.33 -1.39 -2.69
C ASP A 137 -13.09 0.12 -2.80
N ILE A 138 -11.88 0.58 -2.49
CA ILE A 138 -11.52 1.99 -2.66
C ILE A 138 -11.29 2.25 -4.15
N PRO A 139 -12.08 3.12 -4.81
CA PRO A 139 -11.91 3.39 -6.22
C PRO A 139 -10.57 4.10 -6.46
N CYS A 140 -9.88 3.68 -7.52
CA CYS A 140 -8.67 4.36 -7.97
C CYS A 140 -9.07 5.66 -8.67
N ASN A 141 -8.44 6.78 -8.34
CA ASN A 141 -8.49 7.97 -9.19
C ASN A 141 -7.47 7.78 -10.34
N ASP A 142 -7.98 7.80 -11.57
CA ASP A 142 -7.22 7.80 -12.83
C ASP A 142 -6.39 9.09 -13.01
#